data_AF-A0A562JBJ8-F1
#
_entry.id   AF-A0A562JBJ8-F1
#
_cell.length_a   1.000
_cell.length_b   1.000
_cell.length_c   1.000
_cell.angle_alpha   90.00
_cell.angle_beta   90.00
_cell.angle_gamma   90.00
#
_symmetry.space_group_name_H-M   'P 1'
#
loop_
_entity.id
_entity.type
_entity.pdbx_description
1 polymer ?
#
loop_
_entity_poly.entity_id
_entity_poly.type
_entity_poly.pdbx_seq_one_letter_code
_entity_poly.pdbx_strand_id
1 'polypeptide(L)' 'MKIISICKKCKGTGSITAYKFIKKACPVCKGTGKMTKNISDIKKEKRHKSSLIPL' A
#
# COMPACT_ATOMS: atom_id res chain seq x y z
N MET A 1 -9.75 0.30 -15.32
CA MET A 1 -9.35 -0.92 -14.59
C MET A 1 -8.71 -0.54 -13.27
N LYS A 2 -9.12 -1.19 -12.17
CA LYS A 2 -8.56 -0.98 -10.82
C LYS A 2 -7.60 -2.13 -10.50
N ILE A 3 -6.40 -1.82 -10.06
CA ILE A 3 -5.46 -2.82 -9.55
C ILE A 3 -5.70 -2.95 -8.05
N ILE A 4 -5.96 -4.18 -7.63
CA ILE A 4 -6.02 -4.55 -6.22
C ILE A 4 -4.67 -5.17 -5.86
N SER A 5 -4.04 -4.62 -4.84
CA SER A 5 -2.77 -5.14 -4.30
C SER A 5 -2.93 -5.41 -2.81
N ILE A 6 -2.13 -6.33 -2.28
CA ILE A 6 -2.11 -6.61 -0.85
C ILE A 6 -1.50 -5.41 -0.12
N CYS A 7 -2.12 -4.99 0.98
CA CYS A 7 -1.55 -3.93 1.81
C CYS A 7 -0.21 -4.38 2.39
N LYS A 8 0.87 -3.70 1.98
CA LYS A 8 2.23 -4.04 2.41
C LYS A 8 2.47 -3.85 3.91
N LYS A 9 1.72 -2.94 4.56
CA LYS A 9 1.91 -2.63 5.98
C LYS A 9 1.37 -3.72 6.90
N CYS A 10 0.14 -4.19 6.65
CA CYS A 10 -0.47 -5.27 7.42
C CYS A 10 -0.32 -6.65 6.75
N LYS A 11 0.37 -6.75 5.61
CA LYS A 11 0.54 -7.99 4.83
C LYS A 11 -0.79 -8.70 4.54
N GLY A 12 -1.86 -7.94 4.28
CA GLY A 12 -3.18 -8.51 3.97
C GLY A 12 -4.10 -8.75 5.17
N THR A 13 -3.62 -8.67 6.41
CA THR A 13 -4.43 -8.99 7.61
C THR A 13 -5.50 -7.96 7.96
N GLY A 14 -5.45 -6.77 7.36
CA GLY A 14 -6.32 -5.63 7.68
C GLY A 14 -6.08 -5.02 9.07
N SER A 15 -5.19 -5.58 9.88
CA SER A 15 -4.97 -5.17 11.26
C SER A 15 -3.49 -5.12 11.61
N ILE A 16 -3.14 -4.30 12.60
CA ILE A 16 -1.81 -4.24 13.18
C ILE A 16 -1.93 -4.47 14.69
N THR A 17 -1.00 -5.24 15.24
CA THR A 17 -0.89 -5.41 16.68
C THR A 17 -0.27 -4.14 17.26
N ALA A 18 -1.03 -3.42 18.06
CA ALA A 18 -0.56 -2.29 18.85
C ALA A 18 -0.17 -2.76 20.26
N TYR A 19 0.26 -1.81 21.10
CA TYR A 19 0.70 -2.06 22.48
C TYR A 19 -0.25 -3.02 23.23
N LYS A 20 0.35 -3.97 23.96
CA LYS A 20 -0.37 -4.89 24.86
C LYS A 20 -1.41 -5.78 24.14
N PHE A 21 -1.06 -6.32 22.97
CA PHE A 21 -1.86 -7.26 22.16
C PHE A 21 -3.17 -6.71 21.59
N ILE A 22 -3.38 -5.40 21.64
CA ILE A 22 -4.58 -4.78 21.07
C ILE A 22 -4.47 -4.77 19.55
N LYS A 23 -5.35 -5.51 18.86
CA LYS A 23 -5.46 -5.44 17.40
C LYS A 23 -6.20 -4.16 17.03
N LYS A 24 -5.54 -3.28 16.27
CA LYS A 24 -6.16 -2.09 15.67
C LYS A 24 -6.27 -2.26 14.16
N ALA A 25 -7.27 -1.62 13.57
CA ALA A 25 -7.38 -1.57 12.11
C ALA A 25 -6.11 -0.96 11.51
N CYS A 26 -5.60 -1.54 10.42
CA CYS A 26 -4.40 -1.02 9.78
C CYS A 26 -4.69 0.38 9.24
N PRO A 27 -3.91 1.41 9.63
CA PRO A 27 -4.21 2.79 9.25
C PRO A 27 -4.02 3.07 7.75
N VAL A 28 -3.26 2.23 7.05
CA VAL A 28 -2.97 2.41 5.61
C VAL A 28 -4.10 1.86 4.73
N CYS A 29 -4.60 0.67 5.03
CA CYS A 29 -5.72 0.06 4.28
C CYS A 29 -7.07 0.22 4.98
N LYS A 30 -7.11 0.92 6.11
CA LYS A 30 -8.31 1.18 6.93
C LYS A 30 -9.10 -0.10 7.25
N GLY A 31 -8.41 -1.20 7.61
CA GLY A 31 -9.08 -2.46 7.92
C GLY A 31 -9.24 -3.44 6.76
N THR A 32 -9.11 -2.99 5.51
CA THR A 32 -9.48 -3.82 4.34
C THR A 32 -8.44 -4.87 3.95
N GLY A 33 -7.19 -4.74 4.42
CA GLY A 33 -6.07 -5.61 4.03
C GLY A 33 -5.58 -5.40 2.60
N LYS A 34 -6.24 -4.56 1.80
CA LYS A 34 -5.98 -4.37 0.37
C LYS A 34 -5.78 -2.90 0.04
N MET A 35 -5.05 -2.61 -1.04
CA MET A 35 -4.92 -1.28 -1.61
C MET A 35 -5.44 -1.30 -3.03
N THR A 36 -6.37 -0.39 -3.32
CA THR A 36 -6.91 -0.19 -4.66
C THR A 36 -6.23 1.01 -5.27
N LYS A 37 -5.55 0.82 -6.39
CA LYS A 37 -4.98 1.89 -7.20
C LYS A 37 -5.62 1.88 -8.58
N ASN A 38 -5.85 3.04 -9.18
CA ASN A 38 -6.23 3.06 -10.58
C ASN A 38 -4.99 2.80 -11.44
N ILE A 39 -5.19 2.05 -12.54
CA ILE A 39 -4.12 1.78 -13.52
C ILE A 39 -3.50 3.10 -14.05
N SER A 40 -4.29 4.17 -14.11
CA SER A 40 -3.91 5.52 -14.53
C SER A 40 -2.85 6.14 -13.62
N ASP A 41 -2.91 5.88 -12.32
CA ASP A 41 -1.96 6.43 -11.33
C ASP A 41 -0.60 5.72 -11.38
N ILE A 42 -0.59 4.44 -11.76
CA ILE A 42 0.63 3.61 -11.79
C ILE A 42 1.55 3.98 -12.96
N LYS A 43 1.00 4.47 -14.08
CA LYS A 43 1.80 4.89 -15.25
C LYS A 43 2.70 6.11 -14.98
N LYS A 44 2.38 6.96 -13.99
CA LYS A 44 3.22 8.13 -13.64
C LYS A 44 4.49 7.75 -12.86
N GLU A 45 4.43 6.73 -12.01
CA GLU A 45 5.56 6.37 -11.12
C GLU A 45 6.77 5.77 -11.86
N LYS A 46 6.54 5.11 -13.02
CA LYS A 46 7.63 4.57 -13.84
C LYS A 46 8.37 5.62 -14.68
N ARG A 47 7.80 6.81 -14.92
CA ARG A 47 8.51 7.88 -15.64
C ARG A 47 9.44 8.69 -14.75
N HIS A 48 9.21 8.73 -13.43
CA HIS A 48 10.03 9.54 -12.52
C HIS A 48 11.25 8.79 -11.95
N LYS A 49 11.26 7.45 -11.98
CA LYS A 49 12.40 6.65 -11.49
C LYS A 49 13.54 6.51 -12.51
N SER A 50 13.34 6.91 -13.76
CA SER A 50 14.38 6.92 -14.80
C SER A 50 15.27 8.17 -14.76
N SER A 51 14.96 9.17 -13.93
CA SER A 51 15.71 10.44 -13.85
C SER A 51 16.61 10.57 -12.62
N LEU A 52 16.74 9.51 -11.81
CA LEU A 52 17.66 9.43 -10.68
C LEU A 52 18.72 8.36 -10.95
N ILE A 53 19.47 8.56 -12.02
CA ILE A 53 20.81 7.99 -12.17
C ILE A 53 21.75 9.15 -11.85
N PRO A 54 22.36 9.23 -10.65
CA PRO A 54 23.47 10.14 -10.45
C PRO A 54 24.63 9.59 -11.30
N LEU A 55 25.09 10.42 -12.24
CA LEU A 55 26.38 10.27 -12.95
C LEU A 55 27.54 10.28 -11.94
#